data_AF-A0A151S9I8-F1
#
_entry.id   AF-A0A151S9I8-F1
#
_cell.length_a   1.000
_cell.length_b   1.000
_cell.length_c   1.000
_cell.angle_alpha   90.00
_cell.angle_beta   90.00
_cell.angle_gamma   90.00
#
_symmetry.space_group_name_H-M   'P 1'
#
loop_
_entity.id
_entity.type
_entity.pdbx_description
1 polymer ?
#
loop_
_entity_poly.entity_id
_entity_poly.type
_entity_poly.pdbx_seq_one_letter_code
_entity_poly.pdbx_strand_id
1 'polypeptide(L)'
;RRLRPYFQSHQIVVKTDYPIKKILRKLDLAGRMTAWSIELSEYDIRYESRGPLKAQCLAEFIAELTPTVQIENPTWILHVDGSSNVKGSGAGIILEGPNNMMLELAIKFDFQATNNQAEYEALC
;
A
#
# COMPACT_ATOMS: atom_id res chain seq x y z
N ARG A 1 5.64 31.74 -0.21
CA ARG A 1 5.48 33.23 -0.19
C ARG A 1 4.11 33.75 -0.60
N ARG A 2 3.23 32.99 -1.29
CA ARG A 2 1.91 33.48 -1.75
C ARG A 2 0.84 33.66 -0.65
N LEU A 3 0.99 33.01 0.50
CA LEU A 3 0.00 33.06 1.58
C LEU A 3 0.31 34.06 2.70
N ARG A 4 1.50 34.70 2.69
CA ARG A 4 1.89 35.67 3.74
C ARG A 4 0.86 36.79 3.95
N PRO A 5 0.24 37.40 2.91
CA PRO A 5 -0.72 38.48 3.11
C PRO A 5 -1.97 38.06 3.90
N TYR A 6 -2.41 36.80 3.76
CA TYR A 6 -3.58 36.28 4.45
C TYR A 6 -3.33 36.06 5.94
N PHE A 7 -2.10 35.69 6.29
CA PHE A 7 -1.70 35.32 7.65
C PHE A 7 -1.22 36.49 8.51
N GLN A 8 -0.89 37.64 7.91
CA GLN A 8 -0.48 38.83 8.66
C GLN A 8 -1.67 39.59 9.27
N SER A 9 -2.89 39.36 8.77
CA SER A 9 -4.12 40.05 9.21
C SER A 9 -5.12 39.13 9.92
N HIS A 10 -4.85 37.82 9.97
CA HIS A 10 -5.76 36.84 10.54
C HIS A 10 -5.02 35.89 11.47
N GLN A 11 -5.67 35.56 12.59
CA GLN A 11 -5.19 34.57 13.53
C GLN A 11 -5.12 33.18 12.87
N ILE A 12 -3.98 32.51 12.99
CA ILE A 12 -3.76 31.17 12.46
C ILE A 12 -4.17 30.16 13.52
N VAL A 13 -5.06 29.23 13.19
CA VAL A 13 -5.41 28.10 14.06
C VAL A 13 -4.78 26.82 13.52
N VAL A 14 -3.83 26.25 14.26
CA VAL A 14 -3.19 24.97 13.95
C VAL A 14 -3.87 23.88 14.77
N LYS A 15 -4.61 23.02 14.07
CA LYS A 15 -5.24 21.83 14.65
C LYS A 15 -4.26 20.66 14.66
N THR A 16 -3.78 20.27 15.83
CA THR A 16 -2.76 19.23 16.00
C THR A 16 -2.92 18.49 17.32
N ASP A 17 -2.58 17.20 17.30
CA ASP A 17 -2.53 16.36 18.50
C ASP A 17 -1.12 16.25 19.07
N TYR A 18 -0.14 16.91 18.42
CA TYR A 18 1.26 16.91 18.82
C TYR A 18 1.60 18.16 19.66
N PRO A 19 2.54 18.06 20.62
CA PRO A 19 2.91 19.16 21.50
C PRO A 19 3.84 20.19 20.82
N ILE A 20 3.54 20.59 19.58
CA ILE A 20 4.37 21.49 18.75
C ILE A 20 4.66 22.80 19.49
N LYS A 21 3.65 23.39 20.12
CA LYS A 21 3.80 24.60 20.96
C LYS A 21 4.82 24.43 22.09
N LYS A 22 4.90 23.23 22.69
CA LYS A 22 5.85 22.95 23.78
C LYS A 22 7.26 22.76 23.23
N ILE A 23 7.38 22.13 22.05
CA ILE A 23 8.66 21.89 21.39
C ILE A 23 9.29 23.22 20.97
N LEU A 24 8.54 24.10 20.29
CA LEU A 24 9.05 25.41 19.82
C LEU A 24 9.45 26.36 20.96
N ARG A 25 9.01 26.13 22.20
CA ARG A 25 9.36 26.94 23.37
C ARG A 25 10.60 26.46 24.12
N LYS A 26 11.16 25.29 23.79
CA LYS A 26 12.36 24.78 24.47
C LYS A 26 13.60 25.53 23.97
N LEU A 27 14.51 25.88 24.87
CA LEU A 27 15.79 26.53 24.53
C LEU A 27 16.80 25.57 23.88
N ASP A 28 16.60 24.26 24.01
CA ASP A 28 17.44 23.20 23.44
C ASP A 28 16.91 22.72 22.07
N LEU A 29 16.63 23.69 21.19
CA LEU A 29 16.18 23.40 19.83
C LEU A 29 17.38 23.39 18.88
N ALA A 30 17.44 22.39 18.00
CA ALA A 30 18.41 22.38 16.91
C ALA A 30 18.30 23.71 16.11
N GLY A 31 19.42 24.27 15.65
CA GLY A 31 19.46 25.64 15.11
C GLY A 31 18.41 25.97 14.04
N ARG A 32 17.97 24.98 13.24
CA ARG A 32 16.85 25.13 12.30
C ARG A 32 15.52 25.41 13.02
N MET A 33 15.21 24.69 14.09
CA MET A 33 13.96 24.87 14.85
C MET A 33 13.91 26.21 15.58
N THR A 34 15.05 26.73 16.02
CA THR A 34 15.14 28.09 16.58
C THR A 34 14.80 29.14 15.52
N ALA A 35 15.35 29.01 14.30
CA ALA A 35 15.01 29.89 13.19
C ALA A 35 13.51 29.86 12.84
N TRP A 36 12.91 28.65 12.80
CA TRP A 36 11.46 28.50 12.60
C TRP A 36 10.65 29.12 13.75
N SER A 37 11.08 28.95 15.00
CA SER A 37 10.38 29.54 16.15
C SER A 37 10.37 31.08 16.11
N ILE A 38 11.45 31.69 15.62
CA ILE A 38 11.54 33.14 15.45
C ILE A 38 10.63 33.61 14.31
N GLU A 39 10.69 32.99 13.13
CA GLU A 39 9.82 33.37 11.99
C GLU A 39 8.33 33.16 12.31
N LEU A 40 8.00 32.10 13.04
CA LEU A 40 6.62 31.82 13.44
C LEU A 40 6.12 32.74 14.57
N SER A 41 7.01 33.40 15.32
CA SER A 41 6.62 34.35 16.37
C SER A 41 6.01 35.64 15.83
N GLU A 42 6.24 35.95 14.54
CA GLU A 42 5.62 37.10 13.86
C GLU A 42 4.12 36.92 13.61
N TYR A 43 3.60 35.69 13.75
CA TYR A 43 2.21 35.35 13.49
C TYR A 43 1.44 35.03 14.78
N ASP A 44 0.18 35.45 14.87
CA ASP A 44 -0.71 35.06 15.97
C ASP A 44 -1.22 33.63 15.75
N ILE A 45 -0.46 32.64 16.24
CA ILE A 45 -0.75 31.21 16.09
C ILE A 45 -1.38 30.63 17.36
N ARG A 46 -2.62 30.16 17.25
CA ARG A 46 -3.28 29.32 18.26
C ARG A 46 -3.21 27.85 17.88
N TYR A 47 -2.96 27.02 18.89
CA TYR A 47 -2.91 25.57 18.73
C TYR A 47 -4.14 24.98 19.39
N GLU A 48 -4.89 24.19 18.63
CA GLU A 48 -6.10 23.49 19.09
C GLU A 48 -5.91 21.98 18.89
N SER A 49 -6.54 21.17 19.75
CA SER A 49 -6.62 19.73 19.46
C SER A 49 -7.37 19.53 18.15
N ARG A 50 -6.92 18.56 17.35
CA ARG A 50 -7.50 18.29 16.03
C ARG A 50 -8.99 17.89 16.11
N GLY A 51 -9.45 17.51 17.31
CA GLY A 51 -10.76 16.92 17.51
C GLY A 51 -10.81 15.53 16.87
N PRO A 52 -11.88 14.74 17.10
CA PRO A 52 -12.09 13.54 16.33
C PRO A 52 -12.19 13.97 14.86
N LEU A 53 -11.29 13.48 13.99
CA LEU A 53 -11.62 13.47 12.58
C LEU A 53 -12.98 12.80 12.47
N LYS A 54 -13.92 13.41 11.75
CA LYS A 54 -15.16 12.72 11.40
C LYS A 54 -14.73 11.49 10.61
N ALA A 55 -14.54 10.36 11.31
CA ALA A 55 -14.18 9.08 10.73
C ALA A 55 -15.19 8.71 9.64
N GLN A 56 -16.41 9.22 9.78
CA GLN A 56 -17.44 9.23 8.76
C GLN A 56 -17.03 9.87 7.44
N CYS A 57 -16.40 11.06 7.41
CA CYS A 57 -15.93 11.68 6.16
C CYS A 57 -14.79 10.89 5.51
N LEU A 58 -13.90 10.31 6.32
CA LEU A 58 -12.86 9.41 5.82
C LEU A 58 -13.46 8.10 5.29
N ALA A 59 -14.47 7.56 5.97
CA ALA A 59 -15.15 6.33 5.58
C ALA A 59 -16.01 6.53 4.32
N GLU A 60 -16.72 7.66 4.21
CA GLU A 60 -17.48 8.06 3.03
C GLU A 60 -16.55 8.30 1.83
N PHE A 61 -15.40 8.95 2.04
CA PHE A 61 -14.36 9.11 1.01
C PHE A 61 -13.76 7.77 0.57
N ILE A 62 -13.46 6.87 1.51
CA ILE A 62 -12.99 5.51 1.19
C ILE A 62 -14.09 4.74 0.44
N ALA A 63 -15.34 4.84 0.85
CA ALA A 63 -16.47 4.19 0.19
C ALA A 63 -16.76 4.76 -1.21
N GLU A 64 -16.52 6.04 -1.44
CA GLU A 64 -16.64 6.67 -2.76
C GLU A 64 -15.47 6.28 -3.68
N LEU A 65 -14.27 6.14 -3.12
CA LEU A 65 -13.08 5.71 -3.87
C LEU A 65 -12.96 4.20 -4.05
N THR A 66 -13.72 3.41 -3.30
CA THR A 66 -13.78 1.97 -3.45
C THR A 66 -15.15 1.67 -4.04
N PRO A 67 -15.28 1.53 -5.38
CA PRO A 67 -16.48 0.90 -5.92
C PRO A 67 -16.68 -0.38 -5.12
N THR A 68 -17.92 -0.75 -4.78
CA THR A 68 -18.21 -2.05 -4.19
C THR A 68 -17.71 -3.11 -5.15
N VAL A 69 -16.45 -3.50 -5.00
CA VAL A 69 -15.86 -4.66 -5.64
C VAL A 69 -16.66 -5.76 -5.00
N GLN A 70 -17.64 -6.27 -5.72
CA GLN A 70 -18.04 -7.65 -5.53
C GLN A 70 -16.72 -8.38 -5.63
N ILE A 71 -16.18 -8.79 -4.49
CA ILE A 71 -15.04 -9.70 -4.45
C ILE A 71 -15.64 -11.02 -4.93
N GLU A 72 -15.93 -11.10 -6.23
CA GLU A 72 -15.91 -12.35 -6.94
C GLU A 72 -14.49 -12.81 -6.73
N ASN A 73 -14.27 -13.68 -5.75
CA ASN A 73 -13.00 -14.37 -5.60
C ASN A 73 -12.75 -15.01 -6.97
N PRO A 74 -11.82 -14.49 -7.78
CA PRO A 74 -11.70 -14.98 -9.13
C PRO A 74 -11.27 -16.43 -9.04
N THR A 75 -12.13 -17.34 -9.49
CA THR A 75 -11.84 -18.77 -9.48
C THR A 75 -10.76 -19.01 -10.52
N TRP A 76 -9.66 -19.63 -10.10
CA TRP A 76 -8.60 -20.10 -10.97
C TRP A 76 -8.72 -21.61 -11.13
N ILE A 77 -8.58 -22.11 -12.36
CA ILE A 77 -8.51 -23.54 -12.66
C ILE A 77 -7.07 -23.87 -13.04
N LEU A 78 -6.47 -24.80 -12.31
CA LEU A 78 -5.11 -25.28 -12.54
C LEU A 78 -5.19 -26.66 -13.21
N HIS A 79 -4.62 -26.77 -14.41
CA HIS A 79 -4.38 -28.05 -15.07
C HIS A 79 -2.89 -28.36 -15.03
N VAL A 80 -2.56 -29.60 -14.74
CA VAL A 80 -1.19 -30.07 -14.63
C VAL A 80 -1.10 -31.44 -15.30
N ASP A 81 -0.06 -31.66 -16.10
CA ASP A 81 0.21 -32.91 -16.81
C ASP A 81 1.69 -33.23 -16.76
N GLY A 82 2.04 -34.45 -16.34
CA GLY A 82 3.42 -34.90 -16.23
C GLY A 82 3.83 -35.80 -17.38
N SER A 83 5.02 -35.58 -17.94
CA SER A 83 5.53 -36.41 -19.03
C SER A 83 6.97 -36.86 -18.79
N SER A 84 7.29 -38.07 -19.22
CA SER A 84 8.65 -38.60 -19.20
C SER A 84 9.02 -39.37 -20.47
N ASN A 85 10.28 -39.22 -20.89
CA ASN A 85 10.89 -40.00 -21.95
C ASN A 85 12.37 -40.27 -21.66
N VAL A 86 13.04 -41.01 -22.56
CA VAL A 86 14.46 -41.37 -22.43
C VAL A 86 15.43 -40.18 -22.31
N LYS A 87 15.02 -38.98 -22.71
CA LYS A 87 15.82 -37.74 -22.61
C LYS A 87 15.58 -36.97 -21.31
N GLY A 88 14.54 -37.28 -20.55
CA GLY A 88 14.15 -36.52 -19.36
C GLY A 88 12.65 -36.55 -19.07
N SER A 89 12.32 -36.02 -17.92
CA SER A 89 10.94 -35.78 -17.48
C SER A 89 10.66 -34.30 -17.22
N GLY A 90 9.39 -33.95 -17.18
CA GLY A 90 8.92 -32.60 -16.90
C GLY A 90 7.41 -32.57 -16.70
N ALA A 91 6.88 -31.36 -16.55
CA ALA A 91 5.46 -31.11 -16.39
C ALA A 91 5.01 -29.90 -17.22
N GLY A 92 3.81 -29.99 -17.76
CA GLY A 92 3.05 -28.88 -18.31
C GLY A 92 2.06 -28.37 -17.27
N ILE A 93 1.92 -27.04 -17.18
CA ILE A 93 1.00 -26.35 -16.29
C ILE A 93 0.20 -25.34 -17.11
N ILE A 94 -1.12 -25.37 -16.96
CA ILE A 94 -2.03 -24.39 -17.52
C ILE A 94 -2.84 -23.79 -16.38
N LEU A 95 -2.84 -22.46 -16.30
CA LEU A 95 -3.61 -21.70 -15.32
C LEU A 95 -4.65 -20.84 -16.04
N GLU A 96 -5.92 -21.19 -15.86
CA GLU A 96 -7.07 -20.46 -16.41
C GLU A 96 -7.66 -19.54 -15.33
N GLY A 97 -7.74 -18.25 -15.65
CA GLY A 97 -8.17 -17.20 -14.75
C GLY A 97 -9.44 -16.48 -15.21
N PRO A 98 -9.93 -15.53 -14.40
CA PRO A 98 -11.06 -14.68 -14.77
C PRO A 98 -10.76 -13.92 -16.07
N ASN A 99 -11.82 -13.53 -16.78
CA ASN A 99 -11.72 -12.79 -18.04
C ASN A 99 -10.97 -13.53 -19.16
N ASN A 100 -11.05 -14.87 -19.18
CA ASN A 100 -10.48 -15.71 -20.23
C ASN A 100 -8.94 -15.61 -20.30
N MET A 101 -8.29 -15.30 -19.17
CA MET A 101 -6.83 -15.26 -19.03
C MET A 101 -6.28 -16.68 -18.96
N MET A 102 -5.22 -16.97 -19.72
CA MET A 102 -4.56 -18.28 -19.74
C MET A 102 -3.05 -18.10 -19.64
N LEU A 103 -2.42 -18.82 -18.73
CA LEU A 103 -0.96 -18.89 -18.59
C LEU A 103 -0.51 -20.33 -18.80
N GLU A 104 0.48 -20.53 -19.67
CA GLU A 104 1.06 -21.84 -19.97
C GLU A 104 2.53 -21.87 -19.53
N LEU A 105 2.92 -22.91 -18.81
CA LEU A 105 4.29 -23.12 -18.37
C LEU A 105 4.71 -24.57 -18.58
N ALA A 106 5.93 -24.80 -19.05
CA ALA A 106 6.55 -26.11 -19.10
C ALA A 106 7.81 -26.10 -18.25
N ILE A 107 7.90 -27.03 -17.31
CA ILE A 107 9.05 -27.22 -16.44
C ILE A 107 9.72 -28.54 -16.75
N LYS A 108 11.06 -28.55 -16.71
CA LYS A 108 11.84 -29.77 -16.81
C LYS A 108 12.30 -30.17 -15.41
N PHE A 109 12.16 -31.45 -15.08
CA PHE A 109 12.69 -31.98 -13.83
C PHE A 109 14.19 -32.23 -13.94
N ASP A 110 14.91 -31.98 -12.85
CA ASP A 110 16.35 -32.25 -12.75
C ASP A 110 16.66 -33.72 -12.46
N PHE A 111 15.63 -34.56 -12.42
CA PHE A 111 15.71 -36.01 -12.24
C PHE A 111 14.95 -36.73 -13.35
N GLN A 112 15.22 -38.03 -13.50
CA GLN A 112 14.46 -38.92 -14.36
C GLN A 112 13.27 -39.49 -13.58
N ALA A 113 12.08 -39.40 -14.15
CA ALA A 113 10.86 -40.00 -13.61
C ALA A 113 10.31 -41.04 -14.59
N THR A 114 9.47 -41.97 -14.13
CA THR A 114 8.57 -42.70 -15.06
C THR A 114 7.43 -41.79 -15.50
N ASN A 115 6.63 -42.17 -16.51
CA ASN A 115 5.48 -41.34 -16.90
C ASN A 115 4.51 -41.15 -15.72
N ASN A 116 4.16 -42.24 -15.03
CA ASN A 116 3.29 -42.17 -13.86
C ASN A 116 3.91 -41.33 -12.74
N GLN A 117 5.22 -41.43 -12.51
CA GLN A 117 5.88 -40.60 -11.51
C GLN A 117 5.88 -39.13 -11.93
N ALA A 118 6.14 -38.80 -13.20
CA ALA A 118 6.08 -37.42 -13.67
C ALA A 118 4.69 -36.79 -13.44
N GLU A 119 3.61 -37.55 -13.66
CA GLU A 119 2.23 -37.13 -13.39
C GLU A 119 1.99 -36.80 -11.91
N TYR A 120 2.50 -37.64 -11.00
CA TYR A 120 2.41 -37.38 -9.56
C TYR A 120 3.27 -36.19 -9.13
N GLU A 121 4.50 -36.10 -9.64
CA GLU A 121 5.45 -35.03 -9.30
C GLU A 121 5.00 -33.67 -9.87
N ALA A 122 4.22 -33.66 -10.95
CA ALA A 122 3.67 -32.45 -11.53
C ALA A 122 2.69 -31.73 -10.57
N LEU A 123 2.06 -32.46 -9.64
CA LEU A 123 1.11 -31.94 -8.66
C LEU A 123 1.76 -31.53 -7.32
N CYS A 124 3.05 -31.83 -7.12
CA CYS A 124 3.75 -31.65 -5.84
C CYS A 124 4.35 -30.25 -5.63
#